data_AF-A0A090YVM7-F1
#
_entry.id   AF-A0A090YVM7-F1
#
_cell.length_a   1.000
_cell.length_b   1.000
_cell.length_c   1.000
_cell.angle_alpha   90.00
_cell.angle_beta   90.00
_cell.angle_gamma   90.00
#
_symmetry.space_group_name_H-M   'P 1'
#
loop_
_entity.id
_entity.type
_entity.pdbx_description
1 polymer ?
#
loop_
_entity_poly.entity_id
_entity_poly.type
_entity_poly.pdbx_seq_one_letter_code
_entity_poly.pdbx_strand_id
1 'polypeptide(L)'
;MAKKGSTFNAYSEELKLSAVQSYLNGEGSYDMITEKYQIKSPTQLKNWVKKYKECGEIKDTRGKNNGMKGIPNPLKGKRVHFNTVEEERDYYKAQVEYLKKQYPNL
;
A
#
# COMPACT_ATOMS: atom_id res chain seq x y z
N MET A 1 9.54 15.28 3.32
CA MET A 1 10.63 14.95 2.39
C MET A 1 11.81 14.39 3.19
N ALA A 2 12.45 13.31 2.74
CA ALA A 2 13.64 12.78 3.41
C ALA A 2 14.81 13.77 3.25
N LYS A 3 15.52 14.05 4.34
CA LYS A 3 16.70 14.94 4.32
C LYS A 3 17.88 14.19 3.70
N LYS A 4 18.70 14.89 2.90
CA LYS A 4 19.95 14.37 2.34
C LYS A 4 20.84 13.87 3.48
N GLY A 5 21.25 12.59 3.45
CA GLY A 5 22.02 11.93 4.51
C GLY A 5 21.21 11.03 5.47
N SER A 6 19.89 10.92 5.30
CA SER A 6 19.07 9.98 6.09
C SER A 6 19.40 8.52 5.72
N THR A 7 19.92 7.74 6.68
CA THR A 7 20.09 6.29 6.51
C THR A 7 18.82 5.56 6.92
N PHE A 8 18.31 4.71 6.02
CA PHE A 8 17.17 3.85 6.30
C PHE A 8 17.68 2.54 6.91
N ASN A 9 17.20 2.21 8.11
CA ASN A 9 17.45 0.89 8.68
C ASN A 9 16.59 -0.13 7.94
N ALA A 10 17.24 -1.08 7.27
CA ALA A 10 16.58 -2.27 6.75
C ALA A 10 16.41 -3.27 7.89
N TYR A 11 15.18 -3.72 8.11
CA TYR A 11 14.86 -4.78 9.06
C TYR A 11 14.50 -6.04 8.27
N SER A 12 15.04 -7.18 8.67
CA SER A 12 14.64 -8.49 8.13
C SER A 12 13.16 -8.76 8.44
N GLU A 13 12.53 -9.62 7.63
CA GLU A 13 11.11 -9.96 7.82
C GLU A 13 10.89 -10.71 9.14
N GLU A 14 11.80 -11.62 9.48
CA GLU A 14 11.81 -12.37 10.74
C GLU A 14 11.83 -11.46 11.97
N LEU A 15 12.65 -10.40 11.93
CA LEU A 15 12.73 -9.42 13.03
C LEU A 15 11.41 -8.66 13.17
N LYS A 16 10.83 -8.21 12.04
CA LYS A 16 9.54 -7.51 12.05
C LYS A 16 8.42 -8.38 12.63
N LEU A 17 8.37 -9.65 12.22
CA LEU A 17 7.37 -10.60 12.69
C LEU A 17 7.56 -10.89 14.18
N SER A 18 8.79 -11.13 14.63
CA SER A 18 9.09 -11.39 16.05
C SER A 18 8.67 -10.22 16.94
N ALA A 19 8.95 -8.98 16.51
CA ALA A 19 8.55 -7.79 17.25
C ALA A 19 7.02 -7.62 17.32
N VAL A 20 6.31 -7.91 16.22
CA VAL A 20 4.83 -7.86 16.20
C VAL A 20 4.23 -8.96 17.09
N GLN A 21 4.75 -10.18 17.03
CA GLN A 21 4.29 -11.29 17.87
C GLN A 21 4.50 -11.01 19.36
N SER A 22 5.67 -10.47 19.75
CA SER A 22 5.93 -10.07 21.14
C SER A 22 4.87 -9.08 21.66
N TYR A 23 4.45 -8.14 20.81
CA TYR A 23 3.39 -7.19 21.15
C TYR A 23 2.02 -7.86 21.27
N LEU A 24 1.69 -8.78 20.36
CA LEU A 24 0.43 -9.53 20.40
C LEU A 24 0.35 -10.47 21.61
N ASN A 25 1.48 -11.00 22.05
CA ASN A 25 1.61 -11.82 23.27
C ASN A 25 1.50 -10.99 24.56
N GLY A 26 1.54 -9.66 24.47
CA GLY A 26 1.50 -8.78 25.64
C GLY A 26 2.82 -8.70 26.42
N GLU A 27 3.96 -8.99 25.78
CA GLU A 27 5.29 -8.96 26.44
C GLU A 27 5.73 -7.55 26.87
N GLY A 28 5.05 -6.50 26.43
CA GLY A 28 5.37 -5.13 26.81
C GLY A 28 4.66 -4.07 25.97
N SER A 29 4.98 -2.81 26.26
CA SER A 29 4.55 -1.66 25.46
C SER A 29 5.34 -1.56 24.15
N TYR A 30 4.87 -0.71 23.24
CA TYR A 30 5.59 -0.45 21.98
C TYR A 30 7.05 -0.04 22.22
N ASP A 31 7.31 0.82 23.21
CA ASP A 31 8.65 1.35 23.50
C ASP A 31 9.59 0.24 23.96
N MET A 32 9.14 -0.57 24.93
CA MET A 32 9.90 -1.70 25.46
C MET A 32 10.28 -2.71 24.38
N ILE A 33 9.35 -3.02 23.48
CA ILE A 33 9.60 -3.94 22.37
C ILE A 33 10.55 -3.30 21.35
N THR A 34 10.40 -2.00 21.07
CA THR A 34 11.34 -1.34 20.15
C THR A 34 12.75 -1.27 20.69
N GLU A 35 12.94 -1.12 22.00
CA GLU A 35 14.26 -1.20 22.64
C GLU A 35 14.84 -2.62 22.53
N LYS A 36 14.05 -3.66 22.85
CA LYS A 36 14.45 -5.07 22.76
C LYS A 36 14.92 -5.46 21.34
N TYR A 37 14.23 -4.99 20.31
CA TYR A 37 14.52 -5.32 18.91
C TYR A 37 15.33 -4.23 18.17
N GLN A 38 15.85 -3.22 18.87
CA GLN A 38 16.60 -2.08 18.29
C GLN A 38 15.88 -1.40 17.11
N ILE A 39 14.56 -1.28 17.22
CA ILE A 39 13.72 -0.58 16.26
C ILE A 39 13.81 0.91 16.57
N LYS A 40 14.20 1.72 15.58
CA LYS A 40 14.42 3.17 15.75
C LYS A 40 13.18 3.94 16.20
N SER A 41 11.97 3.42 15.95
CA SER A 41 10.74 4.15 16.22
C SER A 41 9.59 3.23 16.67
N PRO A 42 8.91 3.53 17.79
CA PRO A 42 7.71 2.82 18.22
C PRO A 42 6.54 2.99 17.24
N THR A 43 6.51 4.12 16.52
CA THR A 43 5.51 4.35 15.47
C THR A 43 5.68 3.34 14.31
N GLN A 44 6.91 2.93 14.03
CA GLN A 44 7.18 1.95 12.99
C GLN A 44 6.67 0.56 13.38
N LEU A 45 6.86 0.17 14.65
CA LEU A 45 6.28 -1.06 15.20
C LEU A 45 4.75 -1.02 15.18
N LYS A 46 4.13 0.10 15.60
CA LYS A 46 2.67 0.28 15.55
C LYS A 46 2.11 0.08 14.14
N ASN A 47 2.79 0.61 13.12
CA ASN A 47 2.41 0.42 11.72
C ASN A 47 2.54 -1.05 11.26
N TRP A 48 3.56 -1.77 11.73
CA TRP A 48 3.70 -3.20 11.44
C TRP A 48 2.60 -4.03 12.08
N VAL A 49 2.29 -3.78 13.37
CA VAL A 49 1.18 -4.45 14.06
C VAL A 49 -0.14 -4.19 13.35
N LYS A 50 -0.40 -2.95 12.93
CA LYS A 50 -1.61 -2.60 12.19
C LYS A 50 -1.71 -3.39 10.88
N LYS A 51 -0.66 -3.39 10.06
CA LYS A 51 -0.62 -4.13 8.79
C LYS A 51 -0.82 -5.63 9.00
N TYR A 52 -0.21 -6.19 10.04
CA TYR A 52 -0.35 -7.59 10.38
C TYR A 52 -1.79 -7.94 10.76
N LYS A 53 -2.48 -7.08 11.54
CA LYS A 53 -3.89 -7.27 11.87
C LYS A 53 -4.84 -7.17 10.67
N GLU A 54 -4.51 -6.32 9.69
CA GLU A 54 -5.36 -6.09 8.50
C GLU A 54 -5.15 -7.14 7.40
N CYS A 55 -3.91 -7.55 7.15
CA CYS A 55 -3.54 -8.37 5.99
C CYS A 55 -2.90 -9.72 6.37
N GLY A 56 -2.59 -9.96 7.64
CA GLY A 56 -1.85 -11.13 8.11
C GLY A 56 -0.35 -11.12 7.77
N GLU A 57 0.14 -10.11 7.05
CA GLU A 57 1.51 -10.07 6.53
C GLU A 57 2.10 -8.64 6.56
N ILE A 58 3.40 -8.53 6.85
CA ILE A 58 4.14 -7.26 6.91
C ILE A 58 4.90 -7.02 5.59
N LYS A 59 4.24 -7.25 4.46
CA LYS A 59 4.85 -7.02 3.15
C LYS A 59 4.86 -5.54 2.77
N ASP A 60 5.95 -5.10 2.13
CA ASP A 60 5.96 -3.80 1.49
C ASP A 60 5.21 -3.87 0.16
N THR A 61 4.05 -3.23 0.11
CA THR A 61 3.22 -3.10 -1.09
C THR A 61 3.54 -1.83 -1.88
N ARG A 62 4.43 -0.96 -1.39
CA ARG A 62 4.84 0.26 -2.10
C ARG A 62 5.46 -0.13 -3.45
N GLY A 63 4.84 0.32 -4.54
CA GLY A 63 5.26 0.00 -5.91
C GLY A 63 4.75 -1.34 -6.47
N LYS A 64 4.11 -2.19 -5.66
CA LYS A 64 3.45 -3.43 -6.11
C LYS A 64 2.00 -3.17 -6.54
N ASN A 65 1.78 -2.18 -7.40
CA ASN A 65 0.55 -2.07 -8.19
C ASN A 65 0.65 -3.04 -9.39
N ASN A 66 0.90 -4.34 -9.14
CA ASN A 66 1.13 -5.32 -10.19
C ASN A 66 -0.16 -5.76 -10.93
N GLY A 67 -1.35 -5.29 -10.53
CA GLY A 67 -2.60 -5.55 -11.27
C GLY A 67 -2.87 -4.59 -12.44
N MET A 68 -2.07 -3.51 -12.58
CA MET A 68 -2.22 -2.49 -13.63
C MET A 68 -0.84 -1.92 -14.00
N LYS A 69 0.14 -2.77 -14.33
CA LYS A 69 1.38 -2.31 -14.96
C LYS A 69 1.19 -2.31 -16.47
N GLY A 70 1.31 -1.13 -17.10
CA GLY A 70 1.45 -0.99 -18.55
C GLY A 70 0.20 -0.55 -19.32
N ILE A 71 -0.98 -0.51 -18.70
CA ILE A 71 -2.16 0.12 -19.31
C ILE A 71 -2.26 1.54 -18.74
N PRO A 72 -1.95 2.59 -19.52
CA PRO A 72 -2.31 3.93 -19.12
C PRO A 72 -3.83 3.96 -19.07
N ASN A 73 -4.43 3.92 -17.87
CA ASN A 73 -5.82 4.35 -17.76
C ASN A 73 -5.79 5.87 -17.99
N PRO A 74 -6.35 6.39 -19.10
CA PRO A 74 -6.28 7.82 -19.44
C PRO A 74 -6.91 8.74 -18.38
N LEU A 75 -7.58 8.13 -17.39
CA LEU A 75 -8.46 8.72 -16.41
C LEU A 75 -7.93 8.57 -14.97
N LYS A 76 -6.76 7.94 -14.76
CA LYS A 76 -6.21 7.71 -13.42
C LYS A 76 -5.71 9.02 -12.82
N GLY A 77 -6.44 9.55 -11.84
CA GLY A 77 -6.06 10.74 -11.07
C GLY A 77 -6.87 12.00 -11.35
N LYS A 78 -7.80 12.00 -12.32
CA LYS A 78 -8.80 13.07 -12.48
C LYS A 78 -10.11 12.61 -11.85
N ARG A 79 -10.62 13.34 -10.86
CA ARG A 79 -12.03 13.19 -10.43
C ARG A 79 -12.87 13.84 -11.52
N VAL A 80 -13.56 13.04 -12.32
CA VAL A 80 -14.49 13.55 -13.33
C VAL A 80 -15.84 13.73 -12.65
N HIS A 81 -16.36 14.96 -12.65
CA HIS A 81 -17.74 15.25 -12.28
C HIS A 81 -18.51 15.49 -13.58
N PHE A 82 -19.48 14.63 -13.87
CA PHE A 82 -20.38 14.80 -15.02
C PHE A 82 -21.50 15.76 -14.62
N ASN A 83 -21.81 16.72 -15.48
CA ASN A 83 -22.91 17.66 -15.24
C ASN A 83 -24.24 17.07 -15.74
N THR A 84 -24.17 16.07 -16.63
CA THR A 84 -25.33 15.39 -17.20
C THR A 84 -25.12 13.87 -17.29
N VAL A 85 -26.24 13.13 -17.30
CA VAL A 85 -26.23 11.65 -17.40
C VAL A 85 -25.78 11.17 -18.78
N GLU A 86 -26.00 11.99 -19.81
CA GLU A 86 -25.58 11.68 -21.18
C GLU A 86 -24.05 11.73 -21.32
N GLU A 87 -23.41 12.73 -20.72
CA GLU A 87 -21.94 12.83 -20.65
C GLU A 87 -21.32 11.63 -19.92
N GLU A 88 -21.94 11.19 -18.83
CA GLU A 88 -21.52 9.99 -18.08
C GLU A 88 -21.63 8.72 -18.94
N ARG A 89 -22.74 8.57 -19.68
CA ARG A 89 -22.96 7.42 -20.56
C ARG A 89 -21.95 7.38 -21.70
N ASP A 90 -21.71 8.51 -22.36
CA ASP A 90 -20.75 8.61 -23.46
C ASP A 90 -19.32 8.36 -22.97
N TYR A 91 -19.01 8.85 -21.76
CA TYR A 91 -17.75 8.56 -21.09
C TYR A 91 -17.55 7.06 -20.83
N TYR A 92 -18.54 6.36 -20.27
CA TYR A 92 -18.44 4.92 -20.03
C TYR A 92 -18.37 4.13 -21.33
N LYS A 93 -19.09 4.57 -22.38
CA LYS A 93 -19.04 3.94 -23.70
C LYS A 93 -17.64 4.03 -24.31
N ALA A 94 -17.00 5.20 -24.25
CA ALA A 94 -15.62 5.38 -24.71
C ALA A 94 -14.63 4.52 -23.90
N GLN A 95 -14.84 4.36 -22.59
CA GLN A 95 -14.00 3.48 -21.76
C GLN A 95 -14.10 2.01 -22.19
N VAL A 96 -15.33 1.52 -22.42
CA VAL A 96 -15.57 0.15 -22.87
C VAL A 96 -14.99 -0.08 -24.27
N GLU A 97 -15.16 0.88 -25.17
CA GLU A 97 -14.62 0.80 -26.53
C GLU A 97 -13.10 0.75 -26.54
N TYR A 98 -12.44 1.58 -25.73
CA TYR A 98 -10.99 1.54 -25.56
C TYR A 98 -10.52 0.15 -25.07
N LEU A 99 -11.22 -0.44 -24.10
CA LEU A 99 -10.89 -1.78 -23.60
C LEU A 99 -11.11 -2.87 -24.65
N LYS A 100 -12.22 -2.84 -25.39
CA LYS A 100 -12.51 -3.78 -26.49
C LYS A 100 -11.47 -3.72 -27.60
N LYS A 101 -10.97 -2.52 -27.91
CA LYS A 101 -9.92 -2.32 -28.93
C LYS A 101 -8.55 -2.87 -28.48
N GLN A 102 -8.26 -2.82 -27.18
CA GLN A 102 -7.02 -3.38 -26.62
C GLN A 102 -7.08 -4.90 -26.44
N TYR A 103 -8.28 -5.45 -26.19
CA TYR A 103 -8.51 -6.87 -26.01
C TYR A 103 -9.57 -7.38 -27.00
N PRO A 104 -9.18 -7.67 -28.25
CA PRO A 104 -10.12 -8.10 -29.29
C PRO A 104 -10.74 -9.48 -29.02
N ASN A 105 -10.21 -10.22 -28.04
CA ASN A 105 -10.64 -11.56 -27.67
C ASN A 105 -11.41 -11.60 -26.33
N LEU A 106 -11.89 -10.45 -25.84
CA LEU A 106 -12.73 -10.32 -24.64
C LEU A 106 -14.23 -10.31 -24.97
#